data_AF-A0A3N4S5F1-F1
#
_entry.id   AF-A0A3N4S5F1-F1
#
_cell.length_a   1.000
_cell.length_b   1.000
_cell.length_c   1.000
_cell.angle_alpha   90.00
_cell.angle_beta   90.00
_cell.angle_gamma   90.00
#
_symmetry.space_group_name_H-M   'P 1'
#
loop_
_entity.id
_entity.type
_entity.pdbx_description
1 polymer ?
#
loop_
_entity_poly.entity_id
_entity_poly.type
_entity_poly.pdbx_seq_one_letter_code
_entity_poly.pdbx_strand_id
1 'polypeptide(L)'
;MDDVFRRPQEPYTRELLAAVPRLDATHRPRPGSGEPVLKVRGLTRTFPVLRGTAFRRGVGTVYAVDGVDLDVRRGETLALVGESGSGKSATLFELLELARPEGGTAELFGQEPGSLGKAGIKALRRRIQIVFQDPMASLDPRMPVGDIVAEPLRTQGVGRADAGRRVRELLVQVGLDPAHAERYPHEFSGGQRQRIGIARALSVEPELLVLDEPVSALDVSVQAGVLDLLRRLKEELGPAYLFVSHDLSVVRNIADRVSVVYLGRTVEAGPVDEVSAAPRHPYTQALLSAVPIPDPERERKRTRILLAGDPPSPTRRYEGCRFRGRCPLYVELGEGERELCDGEVPVFEGDGVACHSPRVRVGVELPAGGGLVAQFLPQPSAGGAPSAPGRLLLPHVDTAPGV
;
A
#
# COMPACT_ATOMS: atom_id res chain seq x y z
N MET A 1 -29.36 10.05 -14.92
CA MET A 1 -27.98 9.65 -14.60
C MET A 1 -27.92 8.91 -13.27
N ASP A 2 -28.62 9.40 -12.23
CA ASP A 2 -28.68 8.75 -10.91
C ASP A 2 -29.25 7.31 -10.93
N ASP A 3 -30.20 7.00 -11.82
CA ASP A 3 -30.75 5.65 -11.95
C ASP A 3 -29.69 4.61 -12.34
N VAL A 4 -28.65 5.00 -13.08
CA VAL A 4 -27.57 4.08 -13.48
C VAL A 4 -26.79 3.62 -12.26
N PHE A 5 -26.53 4.50 -11.29
CA PHE A 5 -25.76 4.19 -10.09
C PHE A 5 -26.61 3.58 -8.98
N ARG A 6 -27.88 3.97 -8.86
CA ARG A 6 -28.78 3.52 -7.79
C ARG A 6 -29.61 2.28 -8.15
N ARG A 7 -30.01 2.14 -9.41
CA ARG A 7 -30.86 1.05 -9.92
C ARG A 7 -30.45 0.66 -11.34
N PRO A 8 -29.21 0.22 -11.56
CA PRO A 8 -28.76 -0.24 -12.88
C PRO A 8 -29.72 -1.32 -13.41
N GLN A 9 -30.24 -1.14 -14.62
CA GLN A 9 -31.17 -2.09 -15.25
C GLN A 9 -30.43 -3.19 -16.00
N GLU A 10 -29.31 -2.86 -16.64
CA GLU A 10 -28.49 -3.78 -17.41
C GLU A 10 -27.61 -4.68 -16.51
N PRO A 11 -27.54 -6.00 -16.77
CA PRO A 11 -26.68 -6.93 -16.03
C PRO A 11 -25.20 -6.54 -16.04
N TYR A 12 -24.67 -6.12 -17.19
CA TYR A 12 -23.28 -5.69 -17.32
C TYR A 12 -22.97 -4.47 -16.44
N THR A 13 -23.87 -3.50 -16.40
CA THR A 13 -23.71 -2.30 -15.57
C THR A 13 -23.77 -2.64 -14.08
N ARG A 14 -24.62 -3.59 -13.68
CA ARG A 14 -24.65 -4.12 -12.29
C ARG A 14 -23.32 -4.74 -11.92
N GLU A 15 -22.77 -5.57 -12.81
CA GLU A 15 -21.50 -6.26 -12.60
C GLU A 15 -20.34 -5.27 -12.47
N LEU A 16 -20.25 -4.29 -13.37
CA LEU A 16 -19.24 -3.23 -13.29
C LEU A 16 -19.33 -2.44 -11.99
N LEU A 17 -20.53 -1.99 -11.60
CA LEU A 17 -20.73 -1.20 -10.37
C LEU A 17 -20.52 -2.01 -9.07
N ALA A 18 -20.70 -3.33 -9.14
CA ALA A 18 -20.35 -4.24 -8.05
C ALA A 18 -18.83 -4.46 -7.96
N ALA A 19 -18.13 -4.44 -9.10
CA ALA A 19 -16.68 -4.62 -9.17
C ALA A 19 -15.87 -3.38 -8.74
N VAL A 20 -16.47 -2.18 -8.76
CA VAL A 20 -15.78 -0.96 -8.30
C VAL A 20 -15.38 -1.12 -6.82
N PRO A 21 -14.07 -1.08 -6.50
CA PRO A 21 -13.61 -1.13 -5.12
C PRO A 21 -14.23 -0.01 -4.31
N ARG A 22 -14.87 -0.35 -3.20
CA ARG A 22 -15.54 0.65 -2.38
C ARG A 22 -14.74 0.96 -1.13
N LEU A 23 -14.62 2.26 -0.86
CA LEU A 23 -14.12 2.71 0.43
C LEU A 23 -15.01 2.31 1.58
N ASP A 24 -16.27 1.92 1.40
CA ASP A 24 -17.19 1.48 2.47
C ASP A 24 -17.40 -0.04 2.52
N ALA A 25 -16.61 -0.81 1.76
CA ALA A 25 -16.65 -2.27 1.80
C ALA A 25 -16.21 -2.79 3.19
N THR A 26 -16.95 -3.76 3.71
CA THR A 26 -16.62 -4.46 4.97
C THR A 26 -15.73 -5.66 4.66
N HIS A 27 -14.41 -5.45 4.66
CA HIS A 27 -13.47 -6.55 4.80
C HIS A 27 -13.39 -6.91 6.28
N ARG A 28 -13.61 -8.16 6.67
CA ARG A 28 -13.43 -8.59 8.07
C ARG A 28 -11.94 -8.91 8.26
N PRO A 29 -11.14 -8.05 8.92
CA PRO A 29 -9.72 -8.29 9.07
C PRO A 29 -9.51 -9.57 9.87
N ARG A 30 -8.57 -10.39 9.43
CA ARG A 30 -8.03 -11.49 10.22
C ARG A 30 -6.59 -11.13 10.55
N PRO A 31 -6.34 -10.33 11.61
CA PRO A 31 -4.97 -10.09 12.03
C PRO A 31 -4.30 -11.44 12.26
N GLY A 32 -3.15 -11.66 11.61
CA GLY A 32 -2.44 -12.93 11.69
C GLY A 32 -2.17 -13.27 13.15
N SER A 33 -2.51 -14.48 13.57
CA SER A 33 -2.17 -14.99 14.90
C SER A 33 -0.84 -15.73 14.80
N GLY A 34 0.23 -15.15 15.34
CA GLY A 34 1.55 -15.79 15.37
C GLY A 34 2.72 -14.85 15.16
N GLU A 35 3.92 -15.44 15.10
CA GLU A 35 5.17 -14.72 14.87
C GLU A 35 5.22 -14.10 13.45
N PRO A 36 5.86 -12.93 13.30
CA PRO A 36 6.10 -12.33 11.99
C PRO A 36 6.90 -13.25 11.06
N VAL A 37 6.41 -13.44 9.83
CA VAL A 37 7.18 -14.08 8.74
C VAL A 37 8.15 -13.10 8.09
N LEU A 38 7.90 -11.81 8.24
CA LEU A 38 8.79 -10.72 7.84
C LEU A 38 8.81 -9.68 8.95
N LYS A 39 10.00 -9.27 9.40
CA LYS A 39 10.18 -8.19 10.37
C LYS A 39 11.30 -7.28 9.89
N VAL A 40 10.96 -6.00 9.75
CA VAL A 40 11.84 -4.98 9.20
C VAL A 40 11.89 -3.83 10.18
N ARG A 41 13.10 -3.39 10.54
CA ARG A 41 13.29 -2.24 11.42
C ARG A 41 14.31 -1.26 10.84
N GLY A 42 13.91 0.00 10.73
CA GLY A 42 14.76 1.09 10.26
C GLY A 42 15.45 0.83 8.91
N LEU A 43 14.78 0.15 7.96
CA LEU A 43 15.39 -0.24 6.68
C LEU A 43 15.82 1.00 5.90
N THR A 44 17.00 0.95 5.31
CA THR A 44 17.51 2.04 4.45
C THR A 44 18.02 1.50 3.13
N ARG A 45 17.85 2.27 2.05
CA ARG A 45 18.42 1.99 0.73
C ARG A 45 18.65 3.28 -0.03
N THR A 46 19.86 3.44 -0.52
CA THR A 46 20.27 4.59 -1.32
C THR A 46 20.65 4.23 -2.74
N PHE A 47 20.52 5.20 -3.66
CA PHE A 47 20.94 5.05 -5.05
C PHE A 47 21.79 6.24 -5.48
N PRO A 48 22.97 6.01 -6.10
CA PRO A 48 23.79 7.11 -6.59
C PRO A 48 23.12 7.80 -7.79
N VAL A 49 23.09 9.13 -7.78
CA VAL A 49 22.71 9.93 -8.95
C VAL A 49 23.94 10.11 -9.82
N LEU A 50 23.87 9.61 -11.05
CA LEU A 50 24.98 9.66 -12.01
C LEU A 50 24.68 10.69 -13.11
N ARG A 51 25.70 11.48 -13.50
CA ARG A 51 25.65 12.39 -14.67
C ARG A 51 26.80 12.11 -15.63
N GLY A 52 26.54 12.28 -16.94
CA GLY A 52 27.52 12.14 -18.02
C GLY A 52 27.26 10.91 -18.92
N THR A 53 27.46 11.08 -20.24
CA THR A 53 27.21 10.05 -21.27
C THR A 53 28.39 9.11 -21.49
N ALA A 54 29.64 9.61 -21.40
CA ALA A 54 30.86 8.80 -21.56
C ALA A 54 31.53 8.44 -20.22
N PHE A 55 31.42 9.30 -19.20
CA PHE A 55 31.93 9.06 -17.85
C PHE A 55 30.84 9.42 -16.82
N ARG A 56 30.24 8.39 -16.20
CA ARG A 56 29.21 8.56 -15.17
C ARG A 56 29.85 9.05 -13.86
N ARG A 57 29.75 10.35 -13.56
CA ARG A 57 30.19 10.94 -12.28
C ARG A 57 29.02 10.99 -11.29
N GLY A 58 29.27 10.66 -10.02
CA GLY A 58 28.30 10.82 -8.94
C GLY A 58 28.04 12.29 -8.64
N VAL A 59 26.78 12.71 -8.67
CA VAL A 59 26.35 14.11 -8.43
C VAL A 59 25.34 14.23 -7.30
N GLY A 60 25.04 13.14 -6.59
CA GLY A 60 24.13 13.10 -5.46
C GLY A 60 23.75 11.67 -5.09
N THR A 61 22.91 11.53 -4.08
CA THR A 61 22.40 10.25 -3.59
C THR A 61 20.91 10.39 -3.37
N VAL A 62 20.12 9.45 -3.89
CA VAL A 62 18.69 9.32 -3.60
C VAL A 62 18.53 8.43 -2.37
N TYR A 63 17.86 8.94 -1.34
CA TYR A 63 17.47 8.17 -0.16
C TYR A 63 16.08 7.57 -0.40
N ALA A 64 16.03 6.46 -1.13
CA ALA A 64 14.77 5.85 -1.56
C ALA A 64 14.02 5.17 -0.41
N VAL A 65 14.75 4.60 0.55
CA VAL A 65 14.26 4.07 1.82
C VAL A 65 15.16 4.63 2.92
N ASP A 66 14.57 5.17 3.98
CA ASP A 66 15.33 5.89 5.01
C ASP A 66 14.65 5.78 6.38
N GLY A 67 14.47 4.55 6.85
CA GLY A 67 13.81 4.22 8.11
C GLY A 67 12.41 3.67 7.89
N VAL A 68 12.25 2.66 7.03
CA VAL A 68 10.99 1.92 6.92
C VAL A 68 10.95 0.82 7.99
N ASP A 69 9.87 0.82 8.75
CA ASP A 69 9.53 -0.21 9.72
C ASP A 69 8.24 -0.89 9.28
N LEU A 70 8.25 -2.22 9.21
CA LEU A 70 7.07 -3.02 8.93
C LEU A 70 7.23 -4.45 9.46
N ASP A 71 6.12 -5.14 9.64
CA ASP A 71 6.09 -6.56 9.95
C ASP A 71 4.88 -7.22 9.28
N VAL A 72 5.05 -8.45 8.82
CA VAL A 72 3.97 -9.25 8.22
C VAL A 72 3.84 -10.53 9.03
N ARG A 73 2.67 -10.77 9.60
CA ARG A 73 2.38 -11.99 10.36
C ARG A 73 1.99 -13.15 9.44
N ARG A 74 2.14 -14.38 9.93
CA ARG A 74 1.70 -15.57 9.20
C ARG A 74 0.21 -15.47 8.87
N GLY A 75 -0.15 -15.70 7.60
CA GLY A 75 -1.52 -15.63 7.11
C GLY A 75 -2.14 -14.22 7.09
N GLU A 76 -1.37 -13.17 7.39
CA GLU A 76 -1.81 -11.77 7.32
C GLU A 76 -1.55 -11.19 5.93
N THR A 77 -2.38 -10.25 5.50
CA THR A 77 -2.08 -9.33 4.41
C THR A 77 -1.72 -7.98 5.00
N LEU A 78 -0.45 -7.59 4.91
CA LEU A 78 -0.02 -6.22 5.14
C LEU A 78 0.00 -5.48 3.80
N ALA A 79 -0.71 -4.36 3.70
CA ALA A 79 -0.57 -3.46 2.58
C ALA A 79 0.51 -2.40 2.79
N LEU A 80 1.38 -2.17 1.81
CA LEU A 80 2.34 -1.08 1.78
C LEU A 80 1.87 -0.03 0.76
N VAL A 81 1.55 1.17 1.23
CA VAL A 81 0.84 2.18 0.43
C VAL A 81 1.53 3.54 0.43
N GLY A 82 1.27 4.33 -0.62
CA GLY A 82 1.83 5.68 -0.77
C GLY A 82 1.82 6.14 -2.23
N GLU A 83 2.09 7.42 -2.44
CA GLU A 83 2.24 8.05 -3.76
C GLU A 83 3.34 7.37 -4.58
N SER A 84 3.33 7.57 -5.90
CA SER A 84 4.44 7.16 -6.75
C SER A 84 5.75 7.80 -6.26
N GLY A 85 6.85 7.03 -6.26
CA GLY A 85 8.14 7.49 -5.77
C GLY A 85 8.28 7.57 -4.24
N SER A 86 7.30 7.10 -3.46
CA SER A 86 7.39 7.12 -1.99
C SER A 86 8.35 6.11 -1.38
N GLY A 87 8.94 5.21 -2.17
CA GLY A 87 9.91 4.20 -1.69
C GLY A 87 9.38 2.76 -1.58
N LYS A 88 8.14 2.49 -1.99
CA LYS A 88 7.51 1.14 -1.93
C LYS A 88 8.30 0.07 -2.66
N SER A 89 8.54 0.25 -3.97
CA SER A 89 9.28 -0.74 -4.77
C SER A 89 10.75 -0.84 -4.34
N ALA A 90 11.37 0.27 -3.92
CA ALA A 90 12.72 0.24 -3.37
C ALA A 90 12.79 -0.59 -2.07
N THR A 91 11.79 -0.48 -1.21
CA THR A 91 11.63 -1.33 -0.01
C THR A 91 11.51 -2.79 -0.41
N LEU A 92 10.68 -3.12 -1.39
CA LEU A 92 10.54 -4.50 -1.88
C LEU A 92 11.86 -5.05 -2.43
N PHE A 93 12.54 -4.30 -3.28
CA PHE A 93 13.79 -4.76 -3.91
C PHE A 93 14.88 -5.01 -2.86
N GLU A 94 15.02 -4.11 -1.88
CA GLU A 94 15.95 -4.31 -0.76
C GLU A 94 15.67 -5.62 -0.01
N LEU A 95 14.39 -5.92 0.25
CA LEU A 95 13.99 -7.16 0.94
C LEU A 95 14.20 -8.41 0.08
N LEU A 96 13.99 -8.31 -1.23
CA LEU A 96 14.09 -9.43 -2.19
C LEU A 96 15.53 -9.73 -2.62
N GLU A 97 16.50 -8.85 -2.34
CA GLU A 97 17.92 -9.15 -2.49
C GLU A 97 18.33 -10.36 -1.62
N LEU A 98 17.60 -10.61 -0.50
CA LEU A 98 17.89 -11.66 0.47
C LEU A 98 19.36 -11.63 0.91
N ALA A 99 19.85 -10.43 1.17
CA ALA A 99 21.20 -10.14 1.60
C ALA A 99 21.16 -9.31 2.90
N ARG A 100 22.35 -8.91 3.38
CA ARG A 100 22.43 -7.93 4.46
C ARG A 100 21.94 -6.57 3.92
N PRO A 101 20.94 -5.94 4.57
CA PRO A 101 20.49 -4.61 4.15
C PRO A 101 21.60 -3.56 4.21
N GLU A 102 21.49 -2.50 3.41
CA GLU A 102 22.39 -1.34 3.49
C GLU A 102 22.36 -0.70 4.89
N GLY A 103 21.19 -0.69 5.53
CA GLY A 103 21.02 -0.28 6.92
C GLY A 103 19.70 -0.77 7.51
N GLY A 104 19.61 -0.74 8.84
CA GLY A 104 18.52 -1.37 9.59
C GLY A 104 18.67 -2.88 9.69
N THR A 105 17.55 -3.57 9.95
CA THR A 105 17.49 -5.04 10.06
C THR A 105 16.31 -5.59 9.27
N ALA A 106 16.50 -6.76 8.64
CA ALA A 106 15.45 -7.51 7.98
C ALA A 106 15.56 -8.99 8.36
N GLU A 107 14.53 -9.51 9.02
CA GLU A 107 14.39 -10.91 9.38
C GLU A 107 13.26 -11.53 8.54
N LEU A 108 13.54 -12.68 7.93
CA LEU A 108 12.59 -13.50 7.20
C LEU A 108 12.45 -14.84 7.91
N PHE A 109 11.27 -15.13 8.42
CA PHE A 109 10.96 -16.35 9.16
C PHE A 109 11.93 -16.60 10.33
N GLY A 110 12.29 -15.54 11.06
CA GLY A 110 13.24 -15.57 12.17
C GLY A 110 14.71 -15.70 11.76
N GLN A 111 15.04 -15.54 10.47
CA GLN A 111 16.40 -15.62 9.96
C GLN A 111 16.82 -14.31 9.31
N GLU A 112 18.03 -13.84 9.61
CA GLU A 112 18.65 -12.73 8.89
C GLU A 112 19.30 -13.23 7.59
N PRO A 113 18.86 -12.79 6.39
CA PRO A 113 19.44 -13.29 5.14
C PRO A 113 20.95 -13.03 5.03
N GLY A 114 21.43 -11.91 5.58
CA GLY A 114 22.85 -11.54 5.57
C GLY A 114 23.78 -12.50 6.30
N SER A 115 23.27 -13.36 7.19
CA SER A 115 24.07 -14.36 7.90
C SER A 115 24.00 -15.77 7.29
N LEU A 116 23.23 -15.96 6.22
CA LEU A 116 23.00 -17.27 5.62
C LEU A 116 23.97 -17.60 4.49
N GLY A 117 24.39 -18.86 4.42
CA GLY A 117 25.07 -19.40 3.24
C GLY A 117 24.12 -19.66 2.06
N LYS A 118 24.68 -20.07 0.92
CA LYS A 118 23.92 -20.31 -0.33
C LYS A 118 22.71 -21.23 -0.16
N ALA A 119 22.82 -22.28 0.68
CA ALA A 119 21.73 -23.20 0.94
C ALA A 119 20.58 -22.54 1.71
N GLY A 120 20.89 -21.72 2.72
CA GLY A 120 19.89 -20.95 3.47
C GLY A 120 19.16 -19.95 2.59
N ILE A 121 19.89 -19.21 1.75
CA ILE A 121 19.28 -18.29 0.77
C ILE A 121 18.39 -19.04 -0.23
N LYS A 122 18.82 -20.21 -0.73
CA LYS A 122 17.99 -21.03 -1.61
C LYS A 122 16.69 -21.48 -0.92
N ALA A 123 16.77 -21.84 0.37
CA ALA A 123 15.60 -22.19 1.16
C ALA A 123 14.66 -20.99 1.35
N LEU A 124 15.19 -19.80 1.67
CA LEU A 124 14.41 -18.57 1.76
C LEU A 124 13.70 -18.25 0.44
N ARG A 125 14.40 -18.33 -0.70
CA ARG A 125 13.81 -18.12 -2.03
C ARG A 125 12.64 -19.04 -2.33
N ARG A 126 12.57 -20.24 -1.74
CA ARG A 126 11.39 -21.10 -1.91
C ARG A 126 10.19 -20.57 -1.12
N ARG A 127 10.43 -19.98 0.06
CA ARG A 127 9.42 -19.54 1.02
C ARG A 127 8.88 -18.15 0.72
N ILE A 128 9.66 -17.31 0.04
CA ILE A 128 9.25 -15.98 -0.45
C ILE A 128 9.22 -15.95 -1.97
N GLN A 129 8.11 -15.50 -2.54
CA GLN A 129 7.94 -15.32 -3.98
C GLN A 129 7.35 -13.94 -4.28
N ILE A 130 7.53 -13.46 -5.50
CA ILE A 130 7.01 -12.16 -5.95
C ILE A 130 6.14 -12.31 -7.19
N VAL A 131 5.05 -11.53 -7.22
CA VAL A 131 4.27 -11.22 -8.41
C VAL A 131 4.52 -9.75 -8.76
N PHE A 132 5.03 -9.49 -9.95
CA PHE A 132 5.41 -8.15 -10.40
C PHE A 132 4.22 -7.38 -10.99
N GLN A 133 4.37 -6.05 -11.03
CA GLN A 133 3.39 -5.07 -11.54
C GLN A 133 3.07 -5.27 -13.03
N ASP A 134 4.06 -5.62 -13.86
CA ASP A 134 3.87 -5.84 -15.29
C ASP A 134 4.00 -7.33 -15.65
N PRO A 135 2.87 -8.02 -15.92
CA PRO A 135 2.87 -9.39 -16.41
C PRO A 135 3.62 -9.57 -17.73
N MET A 136 3.65 -8.58 -18.62
CA MET A 136 4.37 -8.71 -19.89
C MET A 136 5.87 -8.69 -19.69
N ALA A 137 6.38 -7.81 -18.84
CA ALA A 137 7.81 -7.74 -18.57
C ALA A 137 8.32 -8.94 -17.74
N SER A 138 7.44 -9.57 -16.96
CA SER A 138 7.82 -10.66 -16.05
C SER A 138 7.66 -12.07 -16.62
N LEU A 139 6.97 -12.24 -17.76
CA LEU A 139 6.79 -13.52 -18.45
C LEU A 139 7.66 -13.53 -19.73
N ASP A 140 8.49 -14.55 -19.93
CA ASP A 140 9.27 -14.67 -21.17
C ASP A 140 8.31 -14.96 -22.36
N PRO A 141 8.18 -14.05 -23.34
CA PRO A 141 7.22 -14.21 -24.43
C PRO A 141 7.59 -15.36 -25.39
N ARG A 142 8.81 -15.90 -25.29
CA ARG A 142 9.31 -17.00 -26.13
C ARG A 142 9.10 -18.38 -25.50
N MET A 143 8.59 -18.43 -24.26
CA MET A 143 8.33 -19.66 -23.55
C MET A 143 6.83 -19.97 -23.51
N PRO A 144 6.43 -21.25 -23.64
CA PRO A 144 5.07 -21.66 -23.33
C PRO A 144 4.73 -21.38 -21.87
N VAL A 145 3.47 -21.06 -21.58
CA VAL A 145 2.97 -20.78 -20.23
C VAL A 145 3.28 -21.92 -19.27
N GLY A 146 3.17 -23.16 -19.71
CA GLY A 146 3.49 -24.32 -18.89
C GLY A 146 4.96 -24.37 -18.47
N ASP A 147 5.88 -23.94 -19.33
CA ASP A 147 7.30 -23.86 -18.99
C ASP A 147 7.60 -22.69 -18.04
N ILE A 148 6.91 -21.57 -18.22
CA ILE A 148 7.04 -20.39 -17.33
C ILE A 148 6.59 -20.74 -15.91
N VAL A 149 5.43 -21.40 -15.77
CA VAL A 149 4.90 -21.82 -14.46
C VAL A 149 5.75 -22.97 -13.87
N ALA A 150 6.34 -23.83 -14.70
CA ALA A 150 7.24 -24.90 -14.24
C ALA A 150 8.64 -24.44 -13.85
N GLU A 151 9.08 -23.25 -14.25
CA GLU A 151 10.45 -22.77 -14.04
C GLU A 151 10.87 -22.79 -12.56
N PRO A 152 10.07 -22.28 -11.58
CA PRO A 152 10.46 -22.31 -10.18
C PRO A 152 10.53 -23.75 -9.64
N LEU A 153 9.59 -24.63 -10.05
CA LEU A 153 9.59 -26.05 -9.71
C LEU A 153 10.87 -26.75 -10.17
N ARG A 154 11.27 -26.53 -11.43
CA ARG A 154 12.51 -27.10 -12.02
C ARG A 154 13.75 -26.58 -11.30
N THR A 155 13.76 -25.30 -10.93
CA THR A 155 14.86 -24.68 -10.17
C THR A 155 15.02 -25.31 -8.78
N GLN A 156 13.93 -25.82 -8.21
CA GLN A 156 13.92 -26.57 -6.96
C GLN A 156 14.19 -28.08 -7.14
N GLY A 157 14.43 -28.56 -8.37
CA GLY A 157 14.76 -29.95 -8.66
C GLY A 157 13.57 -30.88 -8.84
N VAL A 158 12.36 -30.34 -9.01
CA VAL A 158 11.16 -31.15 -9.29
C VAL A 158 11.25 -31.76 -10.69
N GLY A 159 11.01 -33.07 -10.79
CA GLY A 159 11.07 -33.82 -12.05
C GLY A 159 10.05 -33.31 -13.07
N ARG A 160 10.37 -33.45 -14.37
CA ARG A 160 9.56 -32.89 -15.47
C ARG A 160 8.10 -33.37 -15.45
N ALA A 161 7.86 -34.64 -15.15
CA ALA A 161 6.52 -35.21 -15.10
C ALA A 161 5.68 -34.60 -13.95
N ASP A 162 6.25 -34.50 -12.76
CA ASP A 162 5.58 -33.92 -11.59
C ASP A 162 5.37 -32.42 -11.74
N ALA A 163 6.36 -31.71 -12.31
CA ALA A 163 6.21 -30.29 -12.64
C ALA A 163 5.06 -30.08 -13.63
N GLY A 164 4.96 -30.90 -14.68
CA GLY A 164 3.86 -30.81 -15.66
C GLY A 164 2.48 -31.10 -15.05
N ARG A 165 2.40 -32.04 -14.09
CA ARG A 165 1.15 -32.30 -13.34
C ARG A 165 0.78 -31.08 -12.49
N ARG A 166 1.73 -30.56 -11.73
CA ARG A 166 1.54 -29.40 -10.84
C ARG A 166 1.14 -28.14 -11.62
N VAL A 167 1.73 -27.91 -12.79
CA VAL A 167 1.35 -26.80 -13.69
C VAL A 167 -0.14 -26.87 -14.04
N ARG A 168 -0.65 -28.04 -14.43
CA ARG A 168 -2.08 -28.18 -14.79
C ARG A 168 -2.99 -27.87 -13.61
N GLU A 169 -2.64 -28.34 -12.41
CA GLU A 169 -3.37 -28.02 -11.18
C GLU A 169 -3.37 -26.51 -10.89
N LEU A 170 -2.21 -25.87 -11.00
CA LEU A 170 -2.07 -24.42 -10.76
C LEU A 170 -2.88 -23.60 -11.75
N LEU A 171 -2.90 -23.99 -13.03
CA LEU A 171 -3.73 -23.32 -14.05
C LEU A 171 -5.21 -23.38 -13.66
N VAL A 172 -5.72 -24.54 -13.26
CA VAL A 172 -7.10 -24.66 -12.75
C VAL A 172 -7.32 -23.78 -11.52
N GLN A 173 -6.37 -23.79 -10.58
CA GLN A 173 -6.49 -23.03 -9.34
C GLN A 173 -6.62 -21.51 -9.58
N VAL A 174 -5.91 -20.99 -10.59
CA VAL A 174 -6.01 -19.58 -11.00
C VAL A 174 -7.14 -19.30 -12.01
N GLY A 175 -7.96 -20.30 -12.34
CA GLY A 175 -9.13 -20.16 -13.22
C GLY A 175 -8.80 -20.17 -14.71
N LEU A 176 -7.76 -20.90 -15.12
CA LEU A 176 -7.35 -21.12 -16.51
C LEU A 176 -7.52 -22.59 -16.90
N ASP A 177 -7.80 -22.84 -18.17
CA ASP A 177 -7.84 -24.20 -18.73
C ASP A 177 -6.43 -24.83 -18.71
N PRO A 178 -6.23 -26.07 -18.22
CA PRO A 178 -4.95 -26.78 -18.32
C PRO A 178 -4.33 -26.82 -19.72
N ALA A 179 -5.15 -26.85 -20.78
CA ALA A 179 -4.69 -26.83 -22.17
C ALA A 179 -3.97 -25.52 -22.53
N HIS A 180 -4.17 -24.45 -21.75
CA HIS A 180 -3.45 -23.19 -21.90
C HIS A 180 -1.94 -23.31 -21.62
N ALA A 181 -1.47 -24.42 -21.02
CA ALA A 181 -0.06 -24.67 -20.79
C ALA A 181 0.80 -24.65 -22.07
N GLU A 182 0.22 -25.01 -23.21
CA GLU A 182 0.91 -25.07 -24.50
C GLU A 182 0.94 -23.72 -25.24
N ARG A 183 0.17 -22.75 -24.76
CA ARG A 183 0.08 -21.39 -25.34
C ARG A 183 1.19 -20.49 -24.84
N TYR A 184 1.39 -19.37 -25.53
CA TYR A 184 2.36 -18.33 -25.20
C TYR A 184 1.71 -17.12 -24.55
N PRO A 185 2.44 -16.32 -23.75
CA PRO A 185 1.89 -15.17 -23.02
C PRO A 185 1.09 -14.18 -23.88
N HIS A 186 1.50 -13.96 -25.13
CA HIS A 186 0.83 -13.00 -26.03
C HIS A 186 -0.61 -13.39 -26.40
N GLU A 187 -0.99 -14.66 -26.23
CA GLU A 187 -2.33 -15.20 -26.51
C GLU A 187 -3.34 -14.96 -25.38
N PHE A 188 -2.92 -14.31 -24.29
CA PHE A 188 -3.74 -14.05 -23.10
C PHE A 188 -4.05 -12.57 -22.91
N SER A 189 -5.20 -12.28 -22.30
CA SER A 189 -5.53 -10.94 -21.78
C SER A 189 -4.64 -10.53 -20.61
N GLY A 190 -4.59 -9.24 -20.28
CA GLY A 190 -3.81 -8.73 -19.14
C GLY A 190 -4.13 -9.45 -17.82
N GLY A 191 -5.41 -9.64 -17.51
CA GLY A 191 -5.84 -10.38 -16.32
C GLY A 191 -5.43 -11.86 -16.31
N GLN A 192 -5.48 -12.53 -17.46
CA GLN A 192 -5.01 -13.91 -17.57
C GLN A 192 -3.48 -14.00 -17.42
N ARG A 193 -2.72 -13.05 -17.95
CA ARG A 193 -1.27 -12.96 -17.72
C ARG A 193 -0.94 -12.74 -16.25
N GLN A 194 -1.71 -11.89 -15.55
CA GLN A 194 -1.58 -11.71 -14.11
C GLN A 194 -1.81 -13.03 -13.37
N ARG A 195 -2.87 -13.79 -13.73
CA ARG A 195 -3.17 -15.11 -13.18
C ARG A 195 -2.03 -16.11 -13.43
N ILE A 196 -1.40 -16.09 -14.60
CA ILE A 196 -0.21 -16.89 -14.91
C ILE A 196 0.96 -16.51 -14.00
N GLY A 197 1.20 -15.21 -13.79
CA GLY A 197 2.22 -14.71 -12.86
C GLY A 197 1.99 -15.20 -11.43
N ILE A 198 0.74 -15.16 -10.96
CA ILE A 198 0.33 -15.71 -9.65
C ILE A 198 0.59 -17.22 -9.60
N ALA A 199 0.18 -17.98 -10.63
CA ALA A 199 0.41 -19.42 -10.70
C ALA A 199 1.91 -19.78 -10.63
N ARG A 200 2.76 -19.05 -11.36
CA ARG A 200 4.22 -19.21 -11.32
C ARG A 200 4.75 -19.01 -9.91
N ALA A 201 4.36 -17.93 -9.24
CA ALA A 201 4.82 -17.63 -7.88
C ALA A 201 4.32 -18.66 -6.85
N LEU A 202 3.09 -19.17 -7.01
CA LEU A 202 2.52 -20.20 -6.13
C LEU A 202 3.08 -21.60 -6.36
N SER A 203 3.77 -21.83 -7.48
CA SER A 203 4.20 -23.17 -7.88
C SER A 203 5.07 -23.89 -6.84
N VAL A 204 5.79 -23.13 -6.01
CA VAL A 204 6.66 -23.65 -4.93
C VAL A 204 6.04 -23.56 -3.53
N GLU A 205 4.75 -23.22 -3.45
CA GLU A 205 3.97 -23.08 -2.21
C GLU A 205 4.64 -22.14 -1.18
N PRO A 206 4.80 -20.85 -1.54
CA PRO A 206 5.46 -19.89 -0.67
C PRO A 206 4.64 -19.59 0.60
N GLU A 207 5.34 -19.35 1.70
CA GLU A 207 4.73 -18.87 2.95
C GLU A 207 4.50 -17.35 2.93
N LEU A 208 5.28 -16.60 2.14
CA LEU A 208 5.13 -15.15 1.94
C LEU A 208 5.10 -14.83 0.44
N LEU A 209 4.05 -14.17 -0.01
CA LEU A 209 3.92 -13.67 -1.37
C LEU A 209 3.99 -12.13 -1.37
N VAL A 210 4.98 -11.59 -2.06
CA VAL A 210 5.09 -10.15 -2.33
C VAL A 210 4.31 -9.84 -3.60
N LEU A 211 3.36 -8.92 -3.50
CA LEU A 211 2.48 -8.53 -4.60
C LEU A 211 2.76 -7.07 -4.94
N ASP A 212 3.56 -6.81 -5.96
CA ASP A 212 3.92 -5.45 -6.37
C ASP A 212 2.89 -4.89 -7.35
N GLU A 213 1.94 -4.10 -6.85
CA GLU A 213 0.84 -3.52 -7.64
C GLU A 213 0.14 -4.51 -8.59
N PRO A 214 -0.37 -5.66 -8.10
CA PRO A 214 -0.79 -6.79 -8.92
C PRO A 214 -2.04 -6.52 -9.78
N VAL A 215 -2.65 -5.34 -9.68
CA VAL A 215 -3.90 -4.98 -10.37
C VAL A 215 -3.87 -3.59 -11.01
N SER A 216 -2.77 -2.85 -10.94
CA SER A 216 -2.74 -1.43 -11.34
C SER A 216 -2.89 -1.20 -12.85
N ALA A 217 -2.56 -2.18 -13.68
CA ALA A 217 -2.69 -2.12 -15.14
C ALA A 217 -3.98 -2.79 -15.67
N LEU A 218 -4.92 -3.15 -14.79
CA LEU A 218 -6.13 -3.91 -15.14
C LEU A 218 -7.37 -3.03 -15.11
N ASP A 219 -8.36 -3.37 -15.94
CA ASP A 219 -9.69 -2.78 -15.85
C ASP A 219 -10.40 -3.21 -14.55
N VAL A 220 -11.41 -2.45 -14.14
CA VAL A 220 -12.06 -2.60 -12.82
C VAL A 220 -12.67 -3.99 -12.60
N SER A 221 -13.28 -4.60 -13.62
CA SER A 221 -13.88 -5.93 -13.47
C SER A 221 -12.82 -7.03 -13.40
N VAL A 222 -11.78 -6.96 -14.24
CA VAL A 222 -10.64 -7.89 -14.17
C VAL A 222 -9.89 -7.75 -12.84
N GLN A 223 -9.68 -6.52 -12.37
CA GLN A 223 -9.09 -6.23 -11.07
C GLN A 223 -9.87 -6.91 -9.94
N ALA A 224 -11.20 -6.77 -9.89
CA ALA A 224 -12.02 -7.44 -8.89
C ALA A 224 -11.84 -8.97 -8.95
N GLY A 225 -11.85 -9.54 -10.16
CA GLY A 225 -11.63 -10.98 -10.34
C GLY A 225 -10.25 -11.47 -9.91
N VAL A 226 -9.21 -10.64 -9.98
CA VAL A 226 -7.85 -10.96 -9.46
C VAL A 226 -7.80 -10.85 -7.94
N LEU A 227 -8.43 -9.83 -7.35
CA LEU A 227 -8.51 -9.67 -5.89
C LEU A 227 -9.28 -10.83 -5.24
N ASP A 228 -10.38 -11.26 -5.85
CA ASP A 228 -11.15 -12.43 -5.40
C ASP A 228 -10.33 -13.72 -5.49
N LEU A 229 -9.55 -13.88 -6.57
CA LEU A 229 -8.61 -14.99 -6.69
C LEU A 229 -7.59 -14.97 -5.54
N LEU A 230 -6.95 -13.84 -5.28
CA LEU A 230 -5.98 -13.72 -4.19
C LEU A 230 -6.61 -13.99 -2.82
N ARG A 231 -7.84 -13.52 -2.57
CA ARG A 231 -8.58 -13.84 -1.34
C ARG A 231 -8.82 -15.34 -1.19
N ARG A 232 -9.31 -16.02 -2.22
CA ARG A 232 -9.53 -17.47 -2.19
C ARG A 232 -8.22 -18.22 -1.94
N LEU A 233 -7.15 -17.85 -2.65
CA LEU A 233 -5.83 -18.48 -2.47
C LEU A 233 -5.30 -18.31 -1.06
N LYS A 234 -5.49 -17.13 -0.45
CA LYS A 234 -5.14 -16.89 0.96
C LYS A 234 -5.92 -17.81 1.89
N GLU A 235 -7.22 -17.99 1.65
CA GLU A 235 -8.08 -18.86 2.46
C GLU A 235 -7.76 -20.35 2.28
N GLU A 236 -7.45 -20.77 1.05
CA GLU A 236 -7.15 -22.16 0.70
C GLU A 236 -5.75 -22.60 1.13
N LEU A 237 -4.74 -21.72 0.97
CA LEU A 237 -3.32 -22.07 1.13
C LEU A 237 -2.67 -21.43 2.37
N GLY A 238 -3.27 -20.40 2.95
CA GLY A 238 -2.73 -19.68 4.11
C GLY A 238 -1.43 -18.87 3.93
N PRO A 239 -1.00 -18.41 2.73
CA PRO A 239 0.18 -17.55 2.62
C PRO A 239 -0.05 -16.20 3.31
N ALA A 240 1.04 -15.62 3.83
CA ALA A 240 1.08 -14.21 4.17
C ALA A 240 1.30 -13.37 2.90
N TYR A 241 0.72 -12.17 2.85
CA TYR A 241 0.85 -11.24 1.73
C TYR A 241 1.50 -9.93 2.17
N LEU A 242 2.51 -9.49 1.41
CA LEU A 242 2.96 -8.09 1.39
C LEU A 242 2.40 -7.45 0.12
N PHE A 243 1.32 -6.70 0.25
CA PHE A 243 0.55 -6.14 -0.87
C PHE A 243 0.92 -4.67 -1.12
N VAL A 244 1.59 -4.38 -2.22
CA VAL A 244 1.96 -3.01 -2.58
C VAL A 244 0.89 -2.40 -3.48
N SER A 245 0.45 -1.20 -3.14
CA SER A 245 -0.53 -0.46 -3.94
C SER A 245 -0.37 1.04 -3.74
N HIS A 246 -0.73 1.84 -4.74
CA HIS A 246 -0.96 3.27 -4.56
C HIS A 246 -2.44 3.61 -4.34
N ASP A 247 -3.34 2.63 -4.51
CA ASP A 247 -4.78 2.79 -4.36
C ASP A 247 -5.27 2.16 -3.04
N LEU A 248 -5.72 3.02 -2.12
CA LEU A 248 -6.27 2.62 -0.83
C LEU A 248 -7.65 1.94 -0.93
N SER A 249 -8.41 2.15 -2.01
CA SER A 249 -9.68 1.46 -2.24
C SER A 249 -9.46 -0.04 -2.47
N VAL A 250 -8.41 -0.40 -3.20
CA VAL A 250 -8.00 -1.80 -3.41
C VAL A 250 -7.56 -2.44 -2.12
N VAL A 251 -6.74 -1.71 -1.36
CA VAL A 251 -6.14 -2.18 -0.10
C VAL A 251 -7.21 -2.58 0.90
N ARG A 252 -8.27 -1.78 1.03
CA ARG A 252 -9.37 -2.07 1.97
C ARG A 252 -10.10 -3.39 1.67
N ASN A 253 -10.05 -3.91 0.44
CA ASN A 253 -10.75 -5.15 0.07
C ASN A 253 -9.96 -6.43 0.38
N ILE A 254 -8.64 -6.33 0.58
CA ILE A 254 -7.74 -7.49 0.67
C ILE A 254 -6.79 -7.48 1.88
N ALA A 255 -6.52 -6.31 2.46
CA ALA A 255 -5.54 -6.15 3.52
C ALA A 255 -6.14 -6.25 4.92
N ASP A 256 -5.40 -6.81 5.87
CA ASP A 256 -5.76 -6.81 7.28
C ASP A 256 -5.18 -5.55 7.98
N ARG A 257 -3.94 -5.20 7.64
CA ARG A 257 -3.23 -4.00 8.09
C ARG A 257 -2.71 -3.20 6.91
N VAL A 258 -2.47 -1.92 7.14
CA VAL A 258 -1.85 -1.01 6.18
C VAL A 258 -0.66 -0.31 6.81
N SER A 259 0.38 -0.08 6.02
CA SER A 259 1.58 0.70 6.32
C SER A 259 1.74 1.76 5.24
N VAL A 260 1.50 3.01 5.60
CA VAL A 260 1.60 4.18 4.73
C VAL A 260 3.04 4.67 4.73
N VAL A 261 3.62 4.80 3.54
CA VAL A 261 5.00 5.25 3.33
C VAL A 261 5.00 6.58 2.59
N TYR A 262 5.77 7.53 3.12
CA TYR A 262 6.06 8.80 2.49
C TYR A 262 7.56 9.07 2.47
N LEU A 263 8.12 9.31 1.27
CA LEU A 263 9.55 9.56 1.06
C LEU A 263 10.48 8.62 1.84
N GLY A 264 10.26 7.32 1.71
CA GLY A 264 11.10 6.28 2.29
C GLY A 264 10.94 6.09 3.79
N ARG A 265 9.86 6.57 4.40
CA ARG A 265 9.54 6.35 5.82
C ARG A 265 8.11 5.90 6.03
N THR A 266 7.91 5.01 7.00
CA THR A 266 6.58 4.67 7.49
C THR A 266 6.03 5.87 8.27
N VAL A 267 4.88 6.40 7.86
CA VAL A 267 4.24 7.56 8.49
C VAL A 267 2.99 7.23 9.27
N GLU A 268 2.33 6.12 8.93
CA GLU A 268 1.18 5.62 9.67
C GLU A 268 0.99 4.13 9.39
N ALA A 269 0.70 3.34 10.43
CA ALA A 269 0.37 1.93 10.28
C ALA A 269 -0.66 1.49 11.30
N GLY A 270 -1.42 0.45 10.96
CA GLY A 270 -2.41 -0.14 11.83
C GLY A 270 -3.42 -1.00 11.07
N PRO A 271 -4.47 -1.49 11.75
CA PRO A 271 -5.59 -2.18 11.11
C PRO A 271 -6.17 -1.32 9.99
N VAL A 272 -6.44 -1.95 8.83
CA VAL A 272 -6.88 -1.19 7.64
C VAL A 272 -8.16 -0.40 7.90
N ASP A 273 -9.10 -0.96 8.67
CA ASP A 273 -10.36 -0.30 8.99
C ASP A 273 -10.17 0.91 9.90
N GLU A 274 -9.26 0.85 10.87
CA GLU A 274 -8.96 1.97 11.77
C GLU A 274 -8.27 3.11 11.03
N VAL A 275 -7.23 2.80 10.25
CA VAL A 275 -6.48 3.80 9.47
C VAL A 275 -7.36 4.41 8.38
N SER A 276 -8.27 3.64 7.78
CA SER A 276 -9.19 4.14 6.75
C SER A 276 -10.32 4.98 7.33
N ALA A 277 -10.83 4.63 8.51
CA ALA A 277 -11.94 5.34 9.15
C ALA A 277 -11.49 6.60 9.91
N ALA A 278 -10.34 6.54 10.57
CA ALA A 278 -9.82 7.60 11.42
C ALA A 278 -8.32 7.86 11.15
N PRO A 279 -7.92 8.21 9.92
CA PRO A 279 -6.53 8.49 9.58
C PRO A 279 -5.97 9.65 10.41
N ARG A 280 -4.84 9.42 11.07
CA ARG A 280 -4.19 10.38 11.97
C ARG A 280 -3.16 11.24 11.27
N HIS A 281 -2.43 10.69 10.29
CA HIS A 281 -1.41 11.44 9.58
C HIS A 281 -2.06 12.31 8.48
N PRO A 282 -1.72 13.61 8.36
CA PRO A 282 -2.30 14.50 7.33
C PRO A 282 -2.07 14.02 5.89
N TYR A 283 -0.97 13.31 5.63
CA TYR A 283 -0.73 12.62 4.36
C TYR A 283 -1.73 11.49 4.09
N THR A 284 -1.98 10.62 5.06
CA THR A 284 -2.97 9.53 4.95
C THR A 284 -4.37 10.09 4.71
N GLN A 285 -4.72 11.18 5.40
CA GLN A 285 -5.97 11.91 5.16
C GLN A 285 -6.08 12.38 3.72
N ALA A 286 -5.01 12.96 3.18
CA ALA A 286 -4.98 13.43 1.81
C ALA A 286 -5.13 12.29 0.80
N LEU A 287 -4.41 11.18 0.98
CA LEU A 287 -4.54 9.97 0.15
C LEU A 287 -5.98 9.45 0.14
N LEU A 288 -6.60 9.28 1.31
CA LEU A 288 -7.97 8.79 1.42
C LEU A 288 -8.98 9.77 0.81
N SER A 289 -8.75 11.08 0.93
CA SER A 289 -9.63 12.11 0.36
C SER A 289 -9.63 12.12 -1.17
N ALA A 290 -8.57 11.60 -1.80
CA ALA A 290 -8.43 11.54 -3.25
C ALA A 290 -9.13 10.31 -3.88
N VAL A 291 -9.42 9.28 -3.09
CA VAL A 291 -10.08 8.05 -3.57
C VAL A 291 -11.55 8.34 -3.90
N PRO A 292 -12.01 8.12 -5.15
CA PRO A 292 -13.39 8.38 -5.54
C PRO A 292 -14.40 7.49 -4.82
N ILE A 293 -15.56 8.04 -4.47
CA ILE A 293 -16.71 7.26 -3.99
C ILE A 293 -17.66 7.00 -5.17
N PRO A 294 -18.15 5.77 -5.39
CA PRO A 294 -19.04 5.46 -6.51
C PRO A 294 -20.37 6.23 -6.49
N ASP A 295 -20.85 6.64 -5.32
CA ASP A 295 -22.09 7.43 -5.17
C ASP A 295 -21.84 8.91 -5.55
N PRO A 296 -22.43 9.41 -6.64
CA PRO A 296 -22.17 10.75 -7.14
C PRO A 296 -22.67 11.86 -6.21
N GLU A 297 -23.73 11.63 -5.41
CA GLU A 297 -24.21 12.64 -4.47
C GLU A 297 -23.29 12.76 -3.25
N ARG A 298 -22.81 11.62 -2.73
CA ARG A 298 -21.81 11.60 -1.64
C ARG A 298 -20.49 12.21 -2.11
N GLU A 299 -20.05 11.89 -3.32
CA GLU A 299 -18.82 12.41 -3.89
C GLU A 299 -18.87 13.94 -4.07
N ARG A 300 -19.99 14.49 -4.57
CA ARG A 300 -20.16 15.95 -4.72
C ARG A 300 -20.12 16.73 -3.41
N LYS A 301 -20.54 16.10 -2.30
CA LYS A 301 -20.54 16.72 -0.96
C LYS A 301 -19.18 16.63 -0.26
N ARG A 302 -18.23 15.87 -0.81
CA ARG A 302 -16.95 15.57 -0.15
C ARG A 302 -15.93 16.67 -0.41
N THR A 303 -15.23 17.09 0.64
CA THR A 303 -14.08 17.98 0.52
C THR A 303 -12.82 17.16 0.25
N ARG A 304 -12.20 17.34 -0.92
CA ARG A 304 -10.90 16.74 -1.25
C ARG A 304 -9.78 17.61 -0.68
N ILE A 305 -8.76 16.98 -0.11
CA ILE A 305 -7.56 17.68 0.36
C ILE A 305 -6.61 17.77 -0.83
N LEU A 306 -6.44 18.99 -1.36
CA LEU A 306 -5.46 19.25 -2.40
C LEU A 306 -4.12 19.57 -1.74
N LEU A 307 -3.14 18.68 -1.94
CA LEU A 307 -1.78 18.92 -1.47
C LEU A 307 -1.12 19.97 -2.36
N ALA A 308 -0.56 21.01 -1.75
CA ALA A 308 0.16 22.05 -2.46
C ALA A 308 1.58 21.59 -2.84
N GLY A 309 2.00 21.89 -4.07
CA GLY A 309 3.36 21.66 -4.55
C GLY A 309 3.74 20.19 -4.76
N ASP A 310 4.95 19.99 -5.28
CA ASP A 310 5.53 18.67 -5.54
C ASP A 310 6.12 18.05 -4.26
N PRO A 311 6.24 16.70 -4.19
CA PRO A 311 7.01 16.04 -3.14
C PRO A 311 8.43 16.62 -3.06
N PRO A 312 8.97 16.86 -1.85
CA PRO A 312 10.30 17.41 -1.71
C PRO A 312 11.35 16.37 -2.16
N SER A 313 12.53 16.87 -2.56
CA SER A 313 13.54 16.03 -3.24
C SER A 313 14.01 14.85 -2.38
N PRO A 314 14.01 13.61 -2.88
CA PRO A 314 14.56 12.46 -2.14
C PRO A 314 16.09 12.46 -2.07
N THR A 315 16.77 13.48 -2.62
CA THR A 315 18.24 13.55 -2.66
C THR A 315 18.91 14.20 -1.45
N ARG A 316 18.13 14.61 -0.45
CA ARG A 316 18.60 15.28 0.76
C ARG A 316 18.10 14.56 1.99
N ARG A 317 18.87 14.63 3.09
CA ARG A 317 18.39 14.25 4.42
C ARG A 317 17.54 15.39 4.99
N TYR A 318 16.54 15.01 5.78
CA TYR A 318 15.61 15.94 6.42
C TYR A 318 15.81 15.86 7.93
N GLU A 319 15.96 17.01 8.58
CA GLU A 319 16.07 17.15 10.05
C GLU A 319 14.70 17.11 10.72
N GLY A 320 13.66 17.59 10.03
CA GLY A 320 12.28 17.61 10.50
C GLY A 320 11.32 16.66 9.78
N CYS A 321 10.02 16.89 9.97
CA CYS A 321 8.95 16.21 9.24
C CYS A 321 9.06 16.45 7.73
N ARG A 322 9.24 15.38 6.96
CA ARG A 322 9.34 15.43 5.48
C ARG A 322 8.09 15.97 4.81
N PHE A 323 6.94 15.79 5.46
CA PHE A 323 5.65 16.19 4.92
C PHE A 323 5.32 17.67 5.21
N ARG A 324 6.09 18.36 6.08
CA ARG A 324 5.76 19.73 6.54
C ARG A 324 5.42 20.70 5.41
N GLY A 325 6.20 20.67 4.33
CA GLY A 325 6.03 21.59 3.19
C GLY A 325 4.75 21.36 2.38
N ARG A 326 4.11 20.19 2.53
CA ARG A 326 2.83 19.83 1.88
C ARG A 326 1.71 19.63 2.91
N CYS A 327 2.00 19.78 4.20
CA CYS A 327 1.08 19.45 5.28
C CYS A 327 0.04 20.56 5.45
N PRO A 328 -1.26 20.29 5.26
CA PRO A 328 -2.30 21.30 5.44
C PRO A 328 -2.44 21.73 6.90
N LEU A 329 -2.07 20.89 7.86
CA LEU A 329 -2.11 21.26 9.28
C LEU A 329 -0.98 22.23 9.63
N TYR A 330 0.17 22.18 8.96
CA TYR A 330 1.37 22.94 9.34
C TYR A 330 1.12 24.45 9.43
N VAL A 331 0.28 25.00 8.55
CA VAL A 331 -0.09 26.43 8.57
C VAL A 331 -1.02 26.81 9.74
N GLU A 332 -1.72 25.83 10.32
CA GLU A 332 -2.64 26.00 11.45
C GLU A 332 -1.97 25.71 12.80
N LEU A 333 -0.76 25.13 12.80
CA LEU A 333 -0.02 24.76 14.02
C LEU A 333 0.49 25.99 14.78
N GLY A 334 0.57 25.85 16.10
CA GLY A 334 1.25 26.84 16.96
C GLY A 334 2.77 26.87 16.72
N GLU A 335 3.45 27.90 17.23
CA GLU A 335 4.89 28.09 17.04
C GLU A 335 5.72 26.88 17.49
N GLY A 336 5.52 26.38 18.72
CA GLY A 336 6.25 25.22 19.22
C GLY A 336 5.99 23.92 18.44
N GLU A 337 4.78 23.69 17.94
CA GLU A 337 4.47 22.52 17.10
C GLU A 337 5.18 22.61 15.73
N ARG A 338 5.31 23.82 15.17
CA ARG A 338 6.07 24.06 13.94
C ARG A 338 7.57 23.85 14.14
N GLU A 339 8.12 24.34 15.26
CA GLU A 339 9.53 24.12 15.61
C GLU A 339 9.88 22.61 15.66
N LEU A 340 9.01 21.79 16.26
CA LEU A 340 9.16 20.33 16.25
C LEU A 340 9.12 19.77 14.82
N CYS A 341 8.15 20.20 14.00
CA CYS A 341 8.05 19.76 12.60
C CYS A 341 9.25 20.19 11.76
N ASP A 342 9.92 21.27 12.13
CA ASP A 342 11.06 21.83 11.40
C ASP A 342 12.39 21.19 11.76
N GLY A 343 12.59 20.92 13.06
CA GLY A 343 13.87 20.48 13.62
C GLY A 343 13.94 19.01 14.03
N GLU A 344 12.82 18.30 14.14
CA GLU A 344 12.79 16.92 14.62
C GLU A 344 12.02 15.99 13.68
N VAL A 345 12.60 14.83 13.36
CA VAL A 345 11.93 13.81 12.58
C VAL A 345 10.96 13.04 13.49
N PRO A 346 9.64 12.99 13.18
CA PRO A 346 8.70 12.21 13.96
C PRO A 346 9.11 10.74 14.03
N VAL A 347 9.06 10.16 15.24
CA VAL A 347 9.37 8.75 15.48
C VAL A 347 8.14 7.90 15.16
N PHE A 348 8.37 6.74 14.54
CA PHE A 348 7.34 5.74 14.28
C PHE A 348 7.61 4.50 15.13
N GLU A 349 6.58 3.98 15.80
CA GLU A 349 6.68 2.75 16.59
C GLU A 349 5.46 1.85 16.35
N GLY A 350 5.72 0.59 16.00
CA GLY A 350 4.69 -0.47 15.93
C GLY A 350 3.51 -0.12 15.01
N ASP A 351 2.30 -0.24 15.53
CA ASP A 351 1.10 0.32 14.91
C ASP A 351 0.91 1.74 15.48
N GLY A 352 1.06 2.76 14.64
CA GLY A 352 1.29 4.11 15.12
C GLY A 352 1.22 5.16 14.03
N VAL A 353 1.61 6.38 14.37
CA VAL A 353 1.69 7.51 13.45
C VAL A 353 2.96 8.30 13.73
N ALA A 354 3.76 8.55 12.69
CA ALA A 354 4.94 9.41 12.77
C ALA A 354 4.52 10.86 12.49
N CYS A 355 3.92 11.50 13.49
CA CYS A 355 3.50 12.90 13.42
C CYS A 355 3.60 13.55 14.80
N HIS A 356 4.10 14.78 14.88
CA HIS A 356 4.17 15.54 16.13
C HIS A 356 2.80 16.03 16.61
N SER A 357 1.88 16.28 15.68
CA SER A 357 0.52 16.77 15.96
C SER A 357 -0.53 15.91 15.23
N PRO A 358 -0.67 14.62 15.56
CA PRO A 358 -1.64 13.76 14.90
C PRO A 358 -3.06 14.22 15.23
N ARG A 359 -3.90 14.41 14.21
CA ARG A 359 -5.30 14.81 14.38
C ARG A 359 -6.17 13.93 13.53
N VAL A 360 -7.26 13.39 14.07
CA VAL A 360 -8.28 12.71 13.26
C VAL A 360 -9.25 13.78 12.74
N ARG A 361 -9.31 13.99 11.43
CA ARG A 361 -10.44 14.71 10.83
C ARG A 361 -11.65 13.78 10.81
N VAL A 362 -12.47 13.81 11.87
CA VAL A 362 -13.79 13.17 11.83
C VAL A 362 -14.65 13.95 10.85
N GLY A 363 -15.30 13.25 9.92
CA GLY A 363 -16.04 13.85 8.81
C GLY A 363 -16.98 14.98 9.23
N VAL A 364 -17.02 16.03 8.41
CA VAL A 364 -17.93 17.16 8.54
C VAL A 364 -19.35 16.67 8.24
N GLU A 365 -20.19 16.49 9.26
CA GLU A 365 -21.63 16.68 9.08
C GLU A 365 -21.89 18.19 9.06
N LEU A 366 -22.36 18.70 7.92
CA LEU A 366 -22.78 20.09 7.78
C LEU A 366 -24.11 20.31 8.52
N PRO A 367 -24.21 21.21 9.51
CA PRO A 367 -25.49 21.84 9.80
C PRO A 367 -25.88 22.71 8.58
N ALA A 368 -27.15 22.68 8.21
CA ALA A 368 -27.67 23.54 7.17
C ALA A 368 -27.49 25.02 7.56
N GLY A 369 -26.61 25.73 6.86
CA GLY A 369 -26.54 27.19 6.86
C GLY A 369 -25.40 27.80 7.69
N GLY A 370 -24.42 28.39 6.98
CA GLY A 370 -23.62 29.52 7.45
C GLY A 370 -22.31 29.23 8.21
N GLY A 371 -21.17 29.55 7.56
CA GLY A 371 -19.89 29.86 8.23
C GLY A 371 -19.00 28.68 8.65
N LEU A 372 -17.79 28.60 8.08
CA LEU A 372 -16.76 27.61 8.42
C LEU A 372 -16.16 27.85 9.81
N VAL A 373 -16.30 26.88 10.70
CA VAL A 373 -15.41 26.67 11.85
C VAL A 373 -15.12 25.17 11.93
N ALA A 374 -13.89 24.76 11.61
CA ALA A 374 -13.46 23.38 11.85
C ALA A 374 -13.31 23.17 13.36
N GLN A 375 -14.18 22.35 13.97
CA GLN A 375 -14.01 21.93 15.35
C GLN A 375 -13.02 20.77 15.40
N PHE A 376 -11.82 21.04 15.89
CA PHE A 376 -10.85 20.03 16.26
C PHE A 376 -11.16 19.57 17.68
N LEU A 377 -11.43 18.28 17.89
CA LEU A 377 -11.45 17.72 19.24
C LEU A 377 -10.02 17.34 19.62
N PRO A 378 -9.38 18.03 20.59
CA PRO A 378 -8.22 17.45 21.26
C PRO A 378 -8.67 16.20 22.01
N GLN A 379 -7.83 15.17 22.04
CA GLN A 379 -8.06 14.02 22.91
C GLN A 379 -7.97 14.47 24.39
N PRO A 380 -8.76 13.88 25.30
CA PRO A 380 -8.51 14.04 26.72
C PRO A 380 -7.14 13.44 27.05
N SER A 381 -6.31 14.19 27.77
CA SER A 381 -5.15 13.63 28.45
C SER A 381 -5.62 12.52 29.40
N ALA A 382 -4.77 11.53 29.62
CA ALA A 382 -5.02 10.50 30.61
C ALA A 382 -5.22 11.16 31.99
N GLY A 383 -6.48 11.21 32.45
CA GLY A 383 -6.87 11.63 33.79
C GLY A 383 -7.34 13.08 33.93
N GLY A 384 -8.67 13.31 33.80
CA GLY A 384 -9.31 14.55 34.23
C GLY A 384 -10.65 14.81 33.54
N ALA A 385 -11.73 14.98 34.31
CA ALA A 385 -13.08 15.24 33.79
C ALA A 385 -13.19 16.61 33.08
N PRO A 386 -14.03 16.77 32.05
CA PRO A 386 -14.15 18.02 31.30
C PRO A 386 -14.93 19.09 32.06
N SER A 387 -14.35 20.28 32.22
CA SER A 387 -15.06 21.50 32.61
C SER A 387 -15.65 22.21 31.39
N ALA A 388 -16.87 22.75 31.53
CA ALA A 388 -17.66 23.36 30.46
C ALA A 388 -16.96 24.53 29.71
N PRO A 389 -17.26 24.75 28.42
CA PRO A 389 -16.63 25.81 27.63
C PRO A 389 -17.22 27.19 27.97
N GLY A 390 -16.33 28.15 28.29
CA GLY A 390 -16.68 29.57 28.42
C GLY A 390 -16.94 30.21 27.05
N ARG A 391 -18.05 30.94 26.93
CA ARG A 391 -18.34 31.79 25.76
C ARG A 391 -17.62 33.13 25.90
N LEU A 392 -16.71 33.44 24.97
CA LEU A 392 -16.21 34.79 24.76
C LEU A 392 -16.98 35.43 23.59
N LEU A 393 -17.75 36.48 23.91
CA LEU A 393 -18.41 37.36 22.93
C LEU A 393 -17.43 38.47 22.52
N LEU A 394 -17.14 38.59 21.22
CA LEU A 394 -16.45 39.75 20.64
C LEU A 394 -17.47 40.76 20.11
N PRO A 395 -17.19 42.08 20.17
CA PRO A 395 -18.17 43.12 19.89
C PRO A 395 -18.44 43.31 18.39
N HIS A 396 -19.69 43.65 18.08
CA HIS A 396 -20.19 44.00 16.75
C HIS A 396 -19.46 45.22 16.16
N VAL A 397 -19.07 45.12 14.88
CA VAL A 397 -18.69 46.27 14.06
C VAL A 397 -19.86 46.56 13.12
N ASP A 398 -20.51 47.70 13.32
CA ASP A 398 -21.56 48.23 12.46
C ASP A 398 -20.98 48.66 11.10
N THR A 399 -21.51 48.11 10.01
CA THR A 399 -21.33 48.64 8.66
C THR A 399 -22.41 49.68 8.38
N ALA A 400 -22.01 50.96 8.21
CA ALA A 400 -22.87 52.02 7.69
C ALA A 400 -23.05 51.92 6.15
N PRO A 401 -24.18 52.38 5.57
CA PRO A 401 -24.44 52.31 4.13
C PRO A 401 -24.22 53.64 3.37
N GLY A 402 -23.90 53.54 2.06
CA GLY A 402 -23.89 54.62 1.05
C GLY A 402 -22.53 55.32 0.89
N VAL A 403 -21.94 55.50 -0.30
CA VAL A 403 -22.46 55.73 -1.67
C VAL A 403 -21.57 55.01 -2.68
#